data_AF-A0A7S1TC10-F1
#
_entry.id   AF-A0A7S1TC10-F1
#
_cell.length_a   1.000
_cell.length_b   1.000
_cell.length_c   1.000
_cell.angle_alpha   90.00
_cell.angle_beta   90.00
_cell.angle_gamma   90.00
#
_symmetry.space_group_name_H-M   'P 1'
#
loop_
_entity.id
_entity.type
_entity.pdbx_description
1 polymer ?
#
loop_
_entity_poly.entity_id
_entity_poly.type
_entity_poly.pdbx_seq_one_letter_code
_entity_poly.pdbx_strand_id
1 'polypeptide(L)'
;RLLVGCCQGKLSTRRKVSNDPITCMEICPGGRWIAAGTSEGDIIICTAGNLTQRRVVKRAHGVFSTGLAWSPDSKFVVSVSGDNSAYLLNAPPPPGFLQRPEVQLVLAMLFVLVAVLIPHLMTNLPQWLE
;
A
#
# COMPACT_ATOMS: atom_id res chain seq x y z
N ARG A 1 19.88 20.52 31.41
CA ARG A 1 18.46 20.46 31.85
C ARG A 1 17.68 19.75 30.76
N LEU A 2 17.49 18.44 30.88
CA LEU A 2 16.66 17.67 29.96
C LEU A 2 15.20 17.95 30.32
N LEU A 3 14.50 18.70 29.47
CA LEU A 3 13.05 18.85 29.56
C LEU A 3 12.44 17.52 29.14
N VAL A 4 12.24 16.61 30.09
CA VAL A 4 11.35 15.47 29.90
C VAL A 4 9.93 16.00 30.00
N GLY A 5 9.45 16.56 28.88
CA GLY A 5 8.04 16.89 28.73
C GLY A 5 7.24 15.60 28.79
N CYS A 6 6.25 15.54 29.69
CA CYS A 6 5.32 14.42 29.77
C CYS A 6 4.50 14.39 28.47
N CYS A 7 4.86 13.50 27.55
CA CYS A 7 4.07 13.23 26.35
C CYS A 7 2.79 12.52 26.79
N GLN A 8 1.73 13.26 27.11
CA GLN A 8 0.42 12.67 27.37
C GLN A 8 -0.09 12.03 26.08
N GLY A 9 0.07 10.71 25.96
CA GLY A 9 -0.40 9.93 24.82
C GLY A 9 -1.92 9.79 24.86
N LYS A 10 -2.64 10.58 24.08
CA LYS A 10 -4.08 10.39 23.87
C LYS A 10 -4.30 9.32 22.81
N LEU A 11 -5.14 8.32 23.11
CA LEU A 11 -5.57 7.34 22.11
C LEU A 11 -6.40 8.06 21.04
N SER A 12 -5.89 8.08 19.80
CA SER A 12 -6.52 8.80 18.69
C SER A 12 -7.55 7.96 17.94
N THR A 13 -7.27 6.67 17.71
CA THR A 13 -8.11 5.79 16.89
C THR A 13 -7.94 4.33 17.29
N ARG A 14 -9.06 3.60 17.37
CA ARG A 14 -9.10 2.14 17.49
C ARG A 14 -9.90 1.57 16.32
N ARG A 15 -9.36 0.56 15.63
CA ARG A 15 -10.05 -0.13 14.53
C ARG A 15 -9.72 -1.61 14.55
N LYS A 16 -10.71 -2.46 14.29
CA LYS A 16 -10.50 -3.90 14.09
C LYS A 16 -9.94 -4.13 12.68
N VAL A 17 -8.70 -4.62 12.60
CA VAL A 17 -7.97 -4.82 11.33
C VAL A 17 -7.95 -6.30 10.90
N SER A 18 -8.08 -7.23 11.84
CA SER A 18 -8.22 -8.67 11.57
C SER A 18 -9.25 -9.31 12.49
N ASN A 19 -9.73 -10.49 12.14
CA ASN A 19 -10.44 -11.37 13.06
C ASN A 19 -9.48 -12.21 13.91
N ASP A 20 -8.26 -12.42 13.43
CA ASP A 20 -7.25 -13.24 14.07
C ASP A 20 -6.27 -12.39 14.91
N PRO A 21 -5.65 -12.96 15.96
CA PRO A 21 -4.62 -12.28 16.74
C PRO A 21 -3.48 -11.75 15.85
N ILE A 22 -3.05 -10.53 16.13
CA ILE A 22 -1.87 -9.92 15.49
C ILE A 22 -0.65 -10.35 16.29
N THR A 23 0.32 -11.00 15.63
CA THR A 23 1.54 -11.53 16.26
C THR A 23 2.74 -10.61 16.09
N CYS A 24 2.78 -9.86 14.99
CA CYS A 24 3.85 -8.92 14.69
C CYS A 24 3.29 -7.69 13.98
N MET A 25 3.97 -6.55 14.14
CA MET A 25 3.61 -5.31 13.45
C MET A 25 4.82 -4.41 13.25
N GLU A 26 4.76 -3.58 12.22
CA GLU A 26 5.81 -2.62 11.92
C GLU A 26 5.26 -1.41 11.15
N ILE A 27 5.79 -0.24 11.48
CA ILE A 27 5.45 1.02 10.81
C ILE A 27 6.42 1.25 9.67
N CYS A 28 5.89 1.61 8.50
CA CYS A 28 6.70 2.00 7.35
C CYS A 28 7.50 3.27 7.67
N PRO A 29 8.80 3.36 7.31
CA PRO A 29 9.63 4.54 7.59
C PRO A 29 9.04 5.86 7.09
N GLY A 30 8.34 5.84 5.96
CA GLY A 30 7.63 7.00 5.42
C GLY A 30 6.34 7.37 6.16
N GLY A 31 5.95 6.66 7.22
CA GLY A 31 4.80 6.94 8.07
C GLY A 31 3.43 6.76 7.41
N ARG A 32 3.37 6.27 6.17
CA ARG A 32 2.12 6.13 5.41
C ARG A 32 1.39 4.82 5.69
N TRP A 33 2.15 3.76 5.93
CA TRP A 33 1.67 2.40 6.05
C TRP A 33 2.06 1.77 7.38
N ILE A 34 1.24 0.83 7.81
CA ILE A 34 1.54 -0.10 8.90
C ILE A 34 1.33 -1.50 8.34
N ALA A 35 2.29 -2.39 8.55
CA ALA A 35 2.15 -3.81 8.26
C ALA A 35 1.86 -4.56 9.57
N ALA A 36 1.00 -5.55 9.51
CA ALA A 36 0.66 -6.43 10.62
C ALA A 36 0.56 -7.87 10.12
N GLY A 37 1.13 -8.81 10.88
CA GLY A 37 1.04 -10.24 10.63
C GLY A 37 0.10 -10.89 11.63
N THR A 38 -0.65 -11.91 11.20
CA THR A 38 -1.60 -12.63 12.06
C THR A 38 -1.09 -14.01 12.46
N SER A 39 -1.77 -14.63 13.43
CA SER A 39 -1.53 -16.02 13.84
C SER A 39 -1.79 -17.05 12.74
N GLU A 40 -2.69 -16.72 11.81
CA GLU A 40 -3.04 -17.58 10.66
C GLU A 40 -2.10 -17.37 9.46
N GLY A 41 -1.07 -16.53 9.61
CA GLY A 41 -0.12 -16.23 8.54
C GLY A 41 -0.63 -15.22 7.51
N ASP A 42 -1.69 -14.47 7.82
CA ASP A 42 -2.15 -13.35 6.99
C ASP A 42 -1.24 -12.14 7.20
N ILE A 43 -0.99 -11.40 6.13
CA ILE A 43 -0.27 -10.12 6.19
C ILE A 43 -1.21 -9.01 5.77
N ILE A 44 -1.35 -8.02 6.62
CA ILE A 44 -2.27 -6.91 6.44
C ILE A 44 -1.48 -5.61 6.37
N ILE A 45 -1.73 -4.84 5.31
CA ILE A 45 -1.19 -3.49 5.15
C ILE A 45 -2.34 -2.51 5.36
N CYS A 46 -2.19 -1.63 6.35
CA CYS A 46 -3.16 -0.61 6.70
C CYS A 46 -2.55 0.80 6.65
N THR A 47 -3.42 1.80 6.55
CA THR A 47 -3.04 3.22 6.53
C THR A 47 -2.71 3.67 7.95
N ALA A 48 -1.57 4.33 8.15
CA ALA A 48 -1.10 4.69 9.51
C ALA A 48 -2.05 5.67 10.25
N GLY A 49 -2.67 6.61 9.55
CA GLY A 49 -3.49 7.65 10.17
C GLY A 49 -4.87 7.19 10.68
N ASN A 50 -5.45 6.13 10.09
CA ASN A 50 -6.82 5.71 10.42
C ASN A 50 -7.00 4.18 10.49
N LEU A 51 -5.92 3.42 10.36
CA LEU A 51 -5.88 1.96 10.37
C LEU A 51 -6.77 1.30 9.30
N THR A 52 -7.11 2.01 8.21
CA THR A 52 -7.91 1.44 7.12
C THR A 52 -7.08 0.41 6.36
N GLN A 53 -7.59 -0.81 6.29
CA GLN A 53 -7.00 -1.89 5.48
C GLN A 53 -6.93 -1.48 4.01
N ARG A 54 -5.75 -1.60 3.42
CA ARG A 54 -5.55 -1.35 1.98
C ARG A 54 -5.27 -2.62 1.22
N ARG A 55 -4.55 -3.55 1.85
CA ARG A 55 -4.21 -4.83 1.25
C ARG A 55 -4.21 -5.89 2.35
N VAL A 56 -4.80 -7.03 2.03
CA VAL A 56 -4.73 -8.23 2.86
C VAL A 56 -4.23 -9.35 1.97
N VAL A 57 -3.12 -9.95 2.35
CA VAL A 57 -2.60 -11.17 1.73
C VAL A 57 -2.95 -12.31 2.65
N LYS A 58 -4.00 -13.04 2.29
CA LYS A 58 -4.46 -14.19 3.07
C LYS A 58 -3.55 -15.39 2.85
N ARG A 59 -3.26 -16.13 3.93
CA ARG A 59 -2.39 -17.30 3.92
C ARG A 59 -1.08 -17.02 3.20
N ALA A 60 -0.50 -15.86 3.48
CA ALA A 60 0.83 -15.56 2.96
C ALA A 60 1.81 -16.60 3.51
N HIS A 61 1.66 -16.93 4.79
CA HIS A 61 2.36 -17.99 5.47
C HIS A 61 1.38 -19.11 5.87
N GLY A 62 1.87 -20.33 6.01
CA GLY A 62 1.12 -21.49 6.50
C GLY A 62 1.00 -21.54 8.04
N VAL A 63 1.75 -20.69 8.75
CA VAL A 63 1.79 -20.56 10.21
C VAL A 63 1.88 -19.07 10.57
N PHE A 64 1.80 -18.74 11.86
CA PHE A 64 1.90 -17.37 12.36
C PHE A 64 3.13 -16.64 11.85
N SER A 65 2.94 -15.39 11.40
CA SER A 65 4.05 -14.55 11.02
C SER A 65 4.85 -14.17 12.27
N THR A 66 6.16 -14.39 12.22
CA THR A 66 7.09 -14.13 13.33
C THR A 66 7.69 -12.73 13.27
N GLY A 67 7.77 -12.15 12.08
CA GLY A 67 8.42 -10.87 11.88
C GLY A 67 8.03 -10.19 10.58
N LEU A 68 8.12 -8.87 10.61
CA LEU A 68 7.96 -7.97 9.47
C LEU A 68 9.15 -7.00 9.46
N ALA A 69 9.64 -6.68 8.26
CA ALA A 69 10.68 -5.69 8.04
C ALA A 69 10.32 -4.82 6.83
N TRP A 70 10.14 -3.52 7.03
CA TRP A 70 9.95 -2.55 5.94
C TRP A 70 11.28 -2.16 5.33
N SER A 71 11.29 -2.00 4.02
CA SER A 71 12.43 -1.40 3.34
C SER A 71 12.59 0.07 3.76
N PRO A 72 13.83 0.58 3.91
CA PRO A 72 14.07 1.98 4.26
C PRO A 72 13.43 2.96 3.27
N ASP A 73 13.34 2.57 1.99
CA ASP A 73 12.73 3.36 0.93
C ASP A 73 11.19 3.26 0.88
N SER A 74 10.56 2.55 1.82
CA SER A 74 9.09 2.42 1.94
C SER A 74 8.41 1.75 0.74
N LYS A 75 9.15 1.00 -0.10
CA LYS A 75 8.62 0.34 -1.30
C LYS A 75 8.26 -1.13 -1.10
N PHE A 76 8.89 -1.79 -0.15
CA PHE A 76 8.70 -3.22 0.09
C PHE A 76 8.57 -3.51 1.58
N VAL A 77 7.90 -4.61 1.89
CA VAL A 77 7.90 -5.21 3.22
C VAL A 77 8.23 -6.68 3.07
N VAL A 78 9.13 -7.17 3.91
CA VAL A 78 9.45 -8.59 4.03
C VAL A 78 8.69 -9.14 5.22
N SER A 79 8.05 -10.28 5.03
CA SER A 79 7.46 -11.05 6.11
C SER A 79 8.17 -12.39 6.24
N VAL A 80 8.30 -12.86 7.48
CA VAL A 80 8.87 -14.17 7.80
C VAL A 80 7.92 -14.92 8.73
N SER A 81 8.01 -16.24 8.67
CA SER A 81 7.18 -17.16 9.46
C SER A 81 7.98 -18.35 9.95
N GLY A 82 7.44 -19.05 10.95
CA GLY A 82 7.98 -20.31 11.45
C GLY A 82 7.83 -21.50 10.49
N ASP A 83 7.15 -21.33 9.36
CA ASP A 83 7.00 -22.33 8.30
C ASP A 83 8.18 -22.38 7.31
N ASN A 84 9.30 -21.75 7.66
CA ASN A 84 10.50 -21.61 6.84
C ASN A 84 10.32 -20.78 5.56
N SER A 85 9.22 -20.02 5.43
CA SER A 85 8.98 -19.15 4.28
C SER A 85 9.20 -17.67 4.60
N ALA A 86 9.60 -16.94 3.56
CA ALA A 86 9.72 -15.49 3.58
C ALA A 86 9.04 -14.93 2.32
N TYR A 87 8.27 -13.86 2.47
CA TYR A 87 7.61 -13.21 1.33
C TYR A 87 8.03 -11.75 1.24
N LEU A 88 8.32 -11.32 0.02
CA LEU A 88 8.53 -9.92 -0.32
C LEU A 88 7.23 -9.36 -0.90
N LEU A 89 6.68 -8.34 -0.26
CA LEU A 89 5.45 -7.67 -0.68
C LEU A 89 5.76 -6.25 -1.12
N ASN A 90 5.26 -5.88 -2.30
CA ASN A 90 5.26 -4.48 -2.72
C ASN A 90 4.28 -3.67 -1.87
N ALA A 91 4.75 -2.51 -1.42
CA ALA A 91 3.93 -1.50 -0.78
C ALA A 91 2.81 -1.05 -1.73
N PRO A 92 1.59 -0.83 -1.23
CA PRO A 92 0.56 -0.19 -2.02
C PRO A 92 1.02 1.23 -2.43
N PRO A 93 0.58 1.71 -3.60
CA PRO A 93 0.85 3.08 -4.02
C PRO A 93 0.30 4.05 -2.97
N PRO A 94 1.01 5.16 -2.67
CA PRO A 94 0.66 6.06 -1.60
C PRO A 94 -0.82 6.49 -1.70
N PRO A 95 -1.52 6.58 -0.56
CA PRO A 95 -2.94 6.86 -0.57
C PRO A 95 -3.17 8.23 -1.21
N GLY A 96 -4.14 8.31 -2.13
CA GLY A 96 -4.48 9.55 -2.83
C GLY A 96 -3.54 9.94 -3.97
N PHE A 97 -2.59 9.09 -4.40
CA PHE A 97 -1.74 9.39 -5.58
C PHE A 97 -2.56 9.75 -6.83
N LEU A 98 -3.57 8.95 -7.17
CA LEU A 98 -4.48 9.20 -8.30
C LEU A 98 -5.44 10.37 -8.07
N GLN A 99 -5.61 10.79 -6.81
CA GLN A 99 -6.49 11.89 -6.42
C GLN A 99 -5.75 13.23 -6.41
N ARG A 100 -4.45 13.23 -6.72
CA ARG A 100 -3.69 14.47 -6.86
C ARG A 100 -4.17 15.23 -8.09
N PRO A 101 -4.43 16.55 -7.97
CA PRO A 101 -4.95 17.35 -9.08
C PRO A 101 -4.00 17.35 -10.28
N GLU A 102 -2.69 17.34 -10.04
CA GLU A 102 -1.66 17.22 -11.08
C GLU A 102 -1.81 15.93 -11.90
N VAL A 103 -2.04 14.80 -11.22
CA VAL A 103 -2.22 13.50 -11.88
C VAL A 103 -3.53 13.47 -12.65
N GLN A 104 -4.60 14.04 -12.09
CA GLN A 104 -5.89 14.13 -12.78
C GLN A 104 -5.82 15.01 -14.03
N LEU A 105 -5.09 16.13 -13.98
CA LEU A 105 -4.87 16.99 -15.15
C LEU A 105 -4.13 16.23 -16.26
N VAL A 106 -3.07 15.49 -15.92
CA VAL A 106 -2.32 14.69 -16.89
C VAL A 106 -3.19 13.57 -17.49
N LEU A 107 -3.98 12.88 -16.67
CA LEU A 107 -4.91 11.85 -17.14
C LEU A 107 -5.99 12.43 -18.06
N ALA A 108 -6.54 13.59 -17.72
CA ALA A 108 -7.51 14.29 -18.56
C ALA A 108 -6.90 14.72 -19.90
N MET A 109 -5.68 15.26 -19.89
CA MET A 109 -4.96 15.60 -21.12
C MET A 109 -4.70 14.37 -22.00
N LEU A 110 -4.28 13.25 -21.41
CA LEU A 110 -4.04 12.01 -22.14
C LEU A 110 -5.34 11.45 -22.74
N PHE A 111 -6.45 11.55 -22.03
CA PHE A 111 -7.77 11.18 -22.54
C PHE A 111 -8.19 12.04 -23.74
N VAL A 112 -8.04 13.37 -23.64
CA VAL A 112 -8.35 14.29 -24.76
C VAL A 112 -7.45 13.99 -25.95
N LEU A 113 -6.15 13.76 -25.72
CA LEU A 113 -5.19 13.44 -26.76
C LEU A 113 -5.57 12.16 -27.51
N VAL A 114 -5.93 11.10 -26.79
CA VAL A 114 -6.40 9.83 -27.38
C VAL A 114 -7.73 10.04 -28.14
N ALA A 115 -8.66 10.81 -27.57
CA ALA A 115 -9.95 11.10 -28.21
C ALA A 115 -9.83 11.90 -29.51
N VAL A 116 -8.79 12.73 -29.66
CA VAL A 116 -8.51 13.48 -30.90
C VAL A 116 -7.68 12.65 -31.88
N LEU A 117 -6.67 11.91 -31.41
CA LEU A 117 -5.77 11.12 -32.26
C LEU A 117 -6.45 9.91 -32.88
N ILE A 118 -7.33 9.19 -32.16
CA ILE A 118 -7.98 7.99 -32.69
C ILE A 118 -8.82 8.31 -33.93
N PRO A 119 -9.77 9.28 -33.91
CA PRO A 119 -10.53 9.63 -35.11
C PRO A 119 -9.65 10.19 -36.21
N HIS A 120 -8.67 11.04 -35.88
CA HIS A 120 -7.74 11.60 -36.88
C HIS A 120 -6.93 10.53 -37.60
N LEU A 121 -6.51 9.48 -36.89
CA LEU A 121 -5.81 8.34 -37.45
C LEU A 121 -6.74 7.50 -38.33
N MET A 122 -7.98 7.26 -37.89
CA MET A 122 -8.99 6.52 -38.67
C MET A 122 -9.36 7.24 -39.97
N THR A 123 -9.45 8.58 -39.96
CA THR A 123 -9.76 9.36 -41.18
C THR A 123 -8.61 9.44 -42.16
N ASN A 124 -7.37 9.32 -41.68
CA ASN A 124 -6.15 9.42 -42.50
C ASN A 124 -5.51 8.05 -42.76
N LEU A 125 -6.25 6.95 -42.60
CA LEU A 125 -5.76 5.64 -42.96
C LEU A 125 -5.37 5.63 -44.45
N PRO A 126 -4.11 5.32 -44.77
CA PRO A 126 -3.69 5.25 -46.16
C PRO A 126 -4.50 4.20 -46.91
N GLN A 127 -4.99 4.55 -48.10
CA GLN A 127 -5.81 3.68 -48.97
C GLN A 127 -5.12 2.37 -49.39
N TRP A 128 -3.83 2.19 -49.11
CA TRP A 128 -3.08 0.96 -49.42
C TRP A 128 -3.19 -0.13 -48.33
N LEU A 129 -3.95 0.11 -47.26
CA LEU A 129 -4.24 -0.87 -46.20
C LEU A 129 -5.57 -1.63 -46.39
N GLU A 130 -6.28 -1.43 -47.52
CA GLU A 130 -7.38 -2.30 -47.98
C GLU A 130 -6.88 -3.42 -48.91
#